data_AF-A0A7K7TBJ3-F1
#
_entry.id   AF-A0A7K7TBJ3-F1
#
_cell.length_a   1.000
_cell.length_b   1.000
_cell.length_c   1.000
_cell.angle_alpha   90.00
_cell.angle_beta   90.00
_cell.angle_gamma   90.00
#
_symmetry.space_group_name_H-M   'P 1'
#
loop_
_entity.id
_entity.type
_entity.pdbx_description
1 polymer ?
#
loop_
_entity_poly.entity_id
_entity_poly.type
_entity_poly.pdbx_seq_one_letter_code
_entity_poly.pdbx_strand_id
1 'polypeptide(L)'
;LKTDRYYTLHSTKAIASPYRTYAVTISAEGQESPITNMNVDMRKMELSWESSKNFSTYNCTIIKRDMEIIEKEVNSTLCTFPVDTPLHKGLFFIIEVPKTNISKKCTFLPGGMNGSAIENFSCVIYNVFLMNCTWQAGRDAPADTQYFLYWQNSR
;
A
#
# COMPACT_ATOMS: atom_id res chain seq x y z
N LEU A 1 -35.41 -4.20 12.86
CA LEU A 1 -34.36 -5.23 13.03
C LEU A 1 -33.37 -5.09 11.87
N LYS A 2 -32.17 -4.57 12.18
CA LYS A 2 -30.92 -4.48 11.41
C LYS A 2 -30.97 -4.29 9.88
N THR A 3 -30.96 -3.01 9.52
CA THR A 3 -30.23 -2.34 8.43
C THR A 3 -29.41 -3.20 7.46
N ASP A 4 -29.81 -3.12 6.19
CA ASP A 4 -29.08 -3.53 5.01
C ASP A 4 -27.66 -2.93 5.00
N ARG A 5 -26.65 -3.79 5.17
CA ARG A 5 -25.26 -3.45 4.83
C ARG A 5 -24.94 -4.10 3.50
N TYR A 6 -25.06 -3.31 2.44
CA TYR A 6 -24.43 -3.60 1.16
C TYR A 6 -22.92 -3.69 1.40
N TYR A 7 -22.34 -4.89 1.29
CA TYR A 7 -20.89 -5.05 1.27
C TYR A 7 -20.42 -4.83 -0.17
N THR A 8 -20.07 -3.60 -0.50
CA THR A 8 -19.29 -3.33 -1.71
C THR A 8 -17.88 -3.85 -1.46
N LEU A 9 -17.51 -4.98 -2.06
CA LEU A 9 -16.12 -5.45 -2.04
C LEU A 9 -15.28 -4.52 -2.92
N HIS A 10 -14.81 -3.43 -2.32
CA HIS A 10 -13.71 -2.67 -2.86
C HIS A 10 -12.43 -3.49 -2.66
N SER A 11 -11.79 -3.89 -3.76
CA SER A 11 -10.40 -4.36 -3.81
C SER A 11 -10.13 -5.71 -3.10
N THR A 12 -10.35 -6.82 -3.79
CA THR A 12 -9.76 -8.11 -3.42
C THR A 12 -8.24 -8.06 -3.71
N LYS A 13 -7.42 -8.17 -2.67
CA LYS A 13 -5.95 -8.17 -2.78
C LYS A 13 -5.43 -9.62 -2.90
N ALA A 14 -5.04 -10.03 -4.09
CA ALA A 14 -4.19 -11.20 -4.26
C ALA A 14 -2.73 -10.74 -4.42
N ILE A 15 -1.87 -11.08 -3.46
CA ILE A 15 -0.43 -10.92 -3.59
C ILE A 15 0.14 -12.29 -3.91
N ALA A 16 0.46 -12.46 -5.18
CA ALA A 16 1.06 -13.63 -5.75
C ALA A 16 2.46 -13.26 -6.21
N SER A 17 3.37 -13.01 -5.26
CA SER A 17 4.78 -12.82 -5.56
C SER A 17 5.61 -13.89 -4.85
N PRO A 18 6.48 -14.62 -5.58
CA PRO A 18 7.38 -15.60 -4.97
C PRO A 18 8.49 -14.95 -4.13
N TYR A 19 8.59 -13.61 -4.08
CA TYR A 19 9.69 -12.91 -3.41
C TYR A 19 9.24 -11.87 -2.38
N ARG A 20 10.13 -11.67 -1.39
CA ARG A 20 9.97 -10.73 -0.28
C ARG A 20 9.78 -9.31 -0.82
N THR A 21 8.69 -8.66 -0.45
CA THR A 21 8.49 -7.24 -0.75
C THR A 21 9.34 -6.38 0.17
N TYR A 22 9.86 -5.25 -0.31
CA TYR A 22 10.69 -4.36 0.48
C TYR A 22 10.32 -2.89 0.24
N ALA A 23 10.34 -2.11 1.32
CA ALA A 23 10.24 -0.65 1.25
C ALA A 23 11.65 -0.07 1.07
N VAL A 24 11.82 0.82 0.09
CA VAL A 24 13.08 1.52 -0.17
C VAL A 24 12.88 3.00 0.14
N THR A 25 13.61 3.50 1.13
CA THR A 25 13.62 4.93 1.45
C THR A 25 14.69 5.62 0.62
N ILE A 26 14.29 6.55 -0.25
CA ILE A 26 15.23 7.32 -1.08
C ILE A 26 15.44 8.67 -0.38
N SER A 27 16.69 8.97 -0.05
CA SER A 27 17.09 10.28 0.50
C SER A 27 17.80 11.06 -0.60
N ALA A 28 17.47 12.34 -0.78
CA ALA A 28 18.29 13.20 -1.63
C ALA A 28 19.68 13.37 -1.02
N GLU A 29 20.73 13.27 -1.83
CA GLU A 29 22.11 13.47 -1.39
C GLU A 29 22.34 14.93 -0.97
N GLY A 30 23.01 15.12 0.18
CA GLY A 30 23.58 16.41 0.57
C GLY A 30 23.20 16.96 1.95
N GLN A 31 22.14 16.47 2.60
CA GLN A 31 21.82 16.87 3.97
C GLN A 31 20.99 15.81 4.70
N GLU A 32 21.37 15.50 5.95
CA GLU A 32 20.65 14.54 6.79
C GLU A 32 19.26 15.11 7.11
N SER A 33 18.21 14.46 6.57
CA SER A 33 16.83 14.90 6.77
C SER A 33 16.42 14.69 8.23
N PRO A 34 15.73 15.64 8.87
CA PRO A 34 15.24 15.49 10.24
C PRO A 34 14.09 14.47 10.34
N ILE A 35 13.65 13.89 9.22
CA ILE A 35 12.69 12.77 9.19
C ILE A 35 13.48 11.49 8.90
N THR A 36 13.44 10.56 9.86
CA THR A 36 14.18 9.29 9.85
C THR A 36 13.24 8.12 10.14
N ASN A 37 13.76 6.89 10.06
CA ASN A 37 13.05 5.67 10.48
C ASN A 37 11.63 5.54 9.90
N MET A 38 11.45 5.90 8.62
CA MET A 38 10.20 5.68 7.91
C MET A 38 9.88 4.18 7.86
N ASN A 39 8.70 3.83 8.35
CA ASN A 39 8.19 2.46 8.38
C ASN A 39 6.75 2.44 7.86
N VAL A 40 6.41 1.39 7.11
CA VAL A 40 5.09 1.25 6.49
C VAL A 40 4.48 -0.08 6.88
N ASP A 41 3.39 -0.04 7.66
CA ASP A 41 2.56 -1.21 7.97
C ASP A 41 1.45 -1.33 6.90
N MET A 42 1.65 -2.26 5.97
CA MET A 42 0.73 -2.49 4.85
C MET A 42 -0.60 -3.15 5.24
N ARG A 43 -0.68 -3.77 6.42
CA ARG A 43 -1.89 -4.42 6.90
C ARG A 43 -2.85 -3.42 7.52
N LYS A 44 -2.28 -2.41 8.20
CA LYS A 44 -3.03 -1.29 8.78
C LYS A 44 -3.10 -0.08 7.86
N MET A 45 -2.32 -0.08 6.78
CA MET A 45 -2.12 1.08 5.91
C MET A 45 -1.67 2.32 6.70
N GLU A 46 -0.64 2.10 7.53
CA GLU A 46 -0.05 3.10 8.42
C GLU A 46 1.38 3.42 7.99
N LEU A 47 1.69 4.70 7.84
CA LEU A 47 3.04 5.24 7.67
C LEU A 47 3.48 5.88 8.98
N SER A 48 4.58 5.42 9.56
CA SER A 48 5.17 5.98 10.78
C SER A 48 6.60 6.45 10.51
N TRP A 49 7.04 7.46 11.24
CA TRP A 49 8.42 7.97 11.15
C TRP A 49 8.89 8.51 12.50
N GLU A 50 10.18 8.82 12.57
CA GLU A 50 10.76 9.57 13.67
C GLU A 50 11.20 10.95 13.18
N SER A 51 11.23 11.92 14.10
CA SER A 51 11.76 13.24 13.77
C SER A 51 12.69 13.76 14.85
N SER A 52 13.85 14.29 14.44
CA SER A 52 14.82 14.93 15.32
C SER A 52 14.46 16.38 15.66
N LYS A 53 13.40 16.93 15.06
CA LYS A 53 12.88 18.27 15.29
C LYS A 53 11.40 18.21 15.67
N ASN A 54 10.97 19.15 16.50
CA ASN A 54 9.58 19.26 16.94
C ASN A 54 8.78 20.10 15.94
N PHE A 55 8.22 19.45 14.91
CA PHE A 55 7.29 20.09 14.00
C PHE A 55 5.85 19.95 14.51
N SER A 56 5.03 20.98 14.33
CA SER A 56 3.63 20.96 14.78
C SER A 56 2.72 20.12 13.89
N THR A 57 3.03 20.07 12.59
CA THR A 57 2.19 19.44 11.56
C THR A 57 3.05 18.84 10.46
N TYR A 58 2.53 17.80 9.82
CA TYR A 58 3.11 17.12 8.66
C TYR A 58 2.03 16.90 7.61
N ASN A 59 2.42 16.97 6.34
CA ASN A 59 1.62 16.54 5.21
C ASN A 59 2.13 15.18 4.75
N CYS A 60 1.25 14.18 4.74
CA CYS A 60 1.54 12.87 4.19
C CYS A 60 0.79 12.67 2.88
N THR A 61 1.50 12.24 1.86
CA THR A 61 0.96 11.98 0.54
C THR A 61 1.22 10.55 0.13
N ILE A 62 0.18 9.85 -0.33
CA ILE A 62 0.31 8.61 -1.10
C ILE A 62 0.09 8.94 -2.56
N ILE A 63 1.01 8.51 -3.41
CA ILE A 63 0.87 8.52 -4.86
C ILE A 63 0.77 7.06 -5.32
N LYS A 64 -0.37 6.72 -5.92
CA LYS A 64 -0.58 5.43 -6.59
C LYS A 64 -0.02 5.49 -8.01
N ARG A 65 0.27 4.33 -8.62
CA ARG A 65 0.84 4.28 -9.99
C ARG A 65 -0.11 4.74 -11.09
N ASP A 66 -1.42 4.73 -10.86
CA ASP A 66 -2.43 5.34 -11.71
C ASP A 66 -2.53 6.87 -11.52
N MET A 67 -1.55 7.45 -10.81
CA MET A 67 -1.43 8.89 -10.52
C MET A 67 -2.54 9.44 -9.60
N GLU A 68 -3.28 8.57 -8.91
CA GLU A 68 -4.19 9.00 -7.85
C GLU A 68 -3.37 9.44 -6.64
N ILE A 69 -3.67 10.65 -6.14
CA ILE A 69 -2.97 11.28 -5.02
C ILE A 69 -3.92 11.38 -3.84
N ILE A 70 -3.48 10.90 -2.68
CA ILE A 70 -4.21 11.03 -1.41
C ILE A 70 -3.31 11.82 -0.46
N GLU A 71 -3.78 12.98 -0.03
CA GLU A 71 -3.07 13.87 0.89
C GLU A 71 -3.77 13.94 2.24
N LYS A 72 -2.99 14.03 3.31
CA LYS A 72 -3.51 14.15 4.67
C LYS A 72 -2.56 14.97 5.54
N GLU A 73 -3.11 15.96 6.23
CA GLU A 73 -2.40 16.69 7.28
C GLU A 73 -2.58 15.98 8.62
N VAL A 74 -1.49 15.86 9.39
CA VAL A 74 -1.48 15.26 10.74
C VAL A 74 -0.60 16.07 11.69
N ASN A 75 -0.88 15.96 12.99
CA ASN A 75 -0.13 16.58 14.08
C ASN A 75 0.76 15.59 14.86
N SER A 76 0.95 14.38 14.33
CA SER A 76 1.74 13.31 14.95
C SER A 76 2.57 12.58 13.90
N THR A 77 3.53 11.76 14.33
CA THR A 77 4.43 11.02 13.43
C THR A 77 3.81 9.72 12.86
N LEU A 78 2.50 9.75 12.64
CA LEU A 78 1.72 8.62 12.15
C LEU A 78 0.65 9.10 11.16
N CYS A 79 0.63 8.48 9.99
CA CYS A 79 -0.36 8.70 8.95
C CYS A 79 -1.09 7.41 8.60
N THR A 80 -2.40 7.39 8.83
CA THR A 80 -3.29 6.28 8.46
C THR A 80 -4.07 6.63 7.21
N PHE A 81 -4.08 5.70 6.25
CA PHE A 81 -4.72 5.84 4.95
C PHE A 81 -5.84 4.81 4.73
N PRO A 82 -6.75 5.04 3.77
CA PRO A 82 -7.79 4.08 3.43
C PRO A 82 -7.23 2.71 2.99
N VAL A 83 -7.87 1.63 3.43
CA VAL A 83 -7.42 0.23 3.24
C VAL A 83 -7.42 -0.19 1.76
N ASP A 84 -8.26 0.45 0.95
CA ASP A 84 -8.63 0.02 -0.41
C ASP A 84 -7.55 0.28 -1.47
N THR A 85 -6.36 0.73 -1.07
CA THR A 85 -5.27 1.04 -2.01
C THR A 85 -4.59 -0.23 -2.54
N PRO A 86 -4.55 -0.47 -3.87
CA PRO A 86 -3.91 -1.64 -4.46
C PRO A 86 -2.37 -1.58 -4.31
N LEU A 87 -1.82 -2.52 -3.55
CA LEU A 87 -0.37 -2.55 -3.23
C LEU A 87 0.49 -3.15 -4.34
N HIS A 88 -0.07 -4.04 -5.17
CA HIS A 88 0.69 -4.85 -6.13
C HIS A 88 1.29 -4.05 -7.30
N LYS A 89 0.85 -2.81 -7.50
CA LYS A 89 1.43 -1.89 -8.49
C LYS A 89 2.60 -1.07 -7.91
N GLY A 90 2.83 -1.12 -6.60
CA GLY A 90 3.76 -0.22 -5.92
C GLY A 90 3.14 1.14 -5.61
N LEU A 91 3.74 1.82 -4.63
CA LEU A 91 3.24 3.06 -4.03
C LEU A 91 4.40 3.98 -3.69
N PHE A 92 4.15 5.28 -3.74
CA PHE A 92 5.08 6.28 -3.25
C PHE A 92 4.46 6.98 -2.05
N PHE A 93 5.21 7.05 -0.97
CA PHE A 93 4.88 7.81 0.23
C PHE A 93 5.77 9.03 0.29
N ILE A 94 5.18 10.19 0.55
CA ILE A 94 5.89 11.45 0.74
C ILE A 94 5.45 12.03 2.07
N ILE A 95 6.42 12.48 2.87
CA ILE A 95 6.16 13.30 4.07
C ILE A 95 6.79 14.67 3.80
N GLU A 96 6.03 15.72 4.03
CA GLU A 96 6.47 17.11 3.91
C GLU A 96 6.13 17.87 5.19
N VAL A 97 6.99 18.82 5.56
CA VAL A 97 6.71 19.73 6.68
C VAL A 97 6.25 21.08 6.09
N PRO A 98 5.02 21.53 6.39
CA PRO A 98 4.47 22.76 5.83
C PRO A 98 5.39 23.96 6.04
N LYS A 99 5.47 24.85 5.03
CA LYS A 99 6.27 26.09 5.05
C LYS A 99 7.78 25.87 5.22
N THR A 100 8.28 24.67 4.91
CA THR A 100 9.71 24.35 4.91
C THR A 100 10.08 23.57 3.65
N ASN A 101 11.38 23.39 3.40
CA ASN A 101 11.88 22.55 2.30
C ASN A 101 12.14 21.10 2.75
N ILE A 102 11.61 20.69 3.90
CA ILE A 102 11.86 19.38 4.48
C ILE A 102 10.85 18.40 3.91
N SER A 103 11.36 17.43 3.17
CA SER A 103 10.58 16.30 2.68
C SER A 103 11.34 14.99 2.80
N LYS A 104 10.61 13.88 2.83
CA LYS A 104 11.16 12.53 2.77
C LYS A 104 10.27 11.65 1.92
N LYS A 105 10.89 10.83 1.06
CA LYS A 105 10.19 9.95 0.12
C LYS A 105 10.54 8.50 0.42
N CYS A 106 9.52 7.65 0.48
CA CYS A 106 9.67 6.21 0.61
C CYS A 106 8.90 5.53 -0.53
N THR A 107 9.58 4.67 -1.27
CA THR A 107 9.01 3.94 -2.39
C THR A 107 8.79 2.50 -1.97
N PHE A 108 7.56 2.05 -2.12
CA PHE A 108 7.23 0.64 -1.98
C PHE A 108 7.26 -0.03 -3.35
N LEU A 109 8.21 -0.95 -3.52
CA LEU A 109 8.36 -1.71 -4.75
C LEU A 109 7.86 -3.14 -4.51
N PRO A 110 6.87 -3.62 -5.30
CA PRO A 110 6.51 -5.02 -5.28
C PRO A 110 7.74 -5.83 -5.72
N GLY A 111 8.19 -6.77 -4.88
CA GLY A 111 9.19 -7.74 -5.28
C GLY A 111 8.57 -8.75 -6.25
N GLY A 112 9.38 -9.38 -7.09
CA GLY A 112 8.88 -10.32 -8.11
C GLY A 112 9.65 -10.25 -9.41
N MET A 113 9.60 -11.32 -10.21
CA MET A 113 9.93 -11.22 -11.63
C MET A 113 8.76 -10.57 -12.36
N ASN A 114 9.04 -9.66 -13.30
CA ASN A 114 7.99 -9.08 -14.15
C ASN A 114 7.22 -10.22 -14.84
N GLY A 115 5.89 -10.12 -14.88
CA GLY A 115 5.04 -11.15 -15.49
C GLY A 115 4.81 -12.41 -14.65
N SER A 116 5.41 -12.55 -13.46
CA SER A 116 5.17 -13.70 -12.57
C SER A 116 3.93 -13.60 -11.68
N ALA A 117 3.39 -12.39 -11.52
CA ALA A 117 2.16 -12.15 -10.76
C ALA A 117 0.92 -12.68 -11.51
N ILE A 118 -0.12 -13.05 -10.77
CA ILE A 118 -1.37 -13.55 -11.37
C ILE A 118 -2.01 -12.49 -12.29
N GLU A 119 -2.69 -12.98 -13.32
CA GLU A 119 -3.45 -12.17 -14.27
C GLU A 119 -4.95 -12.52 -14.18
N ASN A 120 -5.83 -11.62 -14.67
CA ASN A 120 -7.28 -11.85 -14.75
C ASN A 120 -7.95 -12.32 -13.45
N PHE A 121 -7.55 -11.70 -12.34
CA PHE A 121 -8.15 -11.96 -11.03
C PHE A 121 -9.56 -11.39 -10.95
N SER A 122 -10.52 -12.24 -10.59
CA SER A 122 -11.93 -11.87 -10.44
C SER A 122 -12.55 -12.64 -9.29
N CYS A 123 -13.49 -12.03 -8.58
CA CYS A 123 -14.25 -12.66 -7.52
C CYS A 123 -15.74 -12.41 -7.70
N VAL A 124 -16.56 -13.43 -7.45
CA VAL A 124 -18.02 -13.38 -7.54
C VAL A 124 -18.61 -13.87 -6.24
N ILE A 125 -19.50 -13.07 -5.64
CA ILE A 125 -20.33 -13.48 -4.51
C ILE A 125 -21.61 -14.11 -5.04
N TYR A 126 -21.97 -15.27 -4.49
CA TYR A 126 -23.21 -15.97 -4.80
C TYR A 126 -23.79 -16.55 -3.51
N ASN A 127 -25.09 -16.85 -3.50
CA ASN A 127 -25.81 -17.35 -2.33
C ASN A 127 -25.56 -16.52 -1.05
N VAL A 128 -25.52 -15.18 -1.20
CA VAL A 128 -25.39 -14.16 -0.15
C VAL A 128 -24.04 -14.13 0.59
N PHE A 129 -23.38 -15.27 0.83
CA PHE A 129 -22.17 -15.35 1.65
C PHE A 129 -21.03 -16.19 1.04
N LEU A 130 -21.24 -16.86 -0.10
CA LEU A 130 -20.18 -17.62 -0.75
C LEU A 130 -19.46 -16.72 -1.75
N MET A 131 -18.12 -16.80 -1.78
CA MET A 131 -17.29 -16.06 -2.73
C MET A 131 -16.41 -17.05 -3.48
N ASN A 132 -16.45 -17.00 -4.81
CA ASN A 132 -15.51 -17.72 -5.66
C ASN A 132 -14.55 -16.71 -6.28
N CYS A 133 -13.25 -16.99 -6.26
CA CYS A 133 -12.24 -16.17 -6.89
C CYS A 133 -11.46 -17.01 -7.89
N THR A 134 -11.25 -16.46 -9.09
CA THR A 134 -10.50 -17.10 -10.17
C THR A 134 -9.35 -16.20 -10.59
N TRP A 135 -8.26 -16.79 -11.05
CA TRP A 135 -7.12 -16.09 -11.63
C TRP A 135 -6.38 -16.98 -12.62
N GLN A 136 -5.55 -16.36 -13.44
CA GLN A 136 -4.57 -17.03 -14.29
C GLN A 136 -3.18 -16.89 -13.70
N ALA A 137 -2.35 -17.92 -13.89
CA ALA A 137 -0.93 -17.83 -13.55
C ALA A 137 -0.27 -16.72 -14.39
N GLY A 138 0.74 -16.08 -13.81
CA GLY A 138 1.54 -15.10 -14.54
C GLY A 138 2.25 -15.75 -15.73
N ARG A 139 2.31 -15.04 -16.85
CA ARG A 139 2.91 -15.55 -18.10
C ARG A 139 4.37 -15.96 -17.94
N ASP A 140 5.10 -15.28 -17.06
CA ASP A 140 6.52 -15.51 -16.79
C ASP A 140 6.74 -16.19 -15.43
N ALA A 141 5.69 -16.80 -14.86
CA ALA A 141 5.81 -17.55 -13.61
C ALA A 141 6.50 -18.90 -13.85
N PRO A 142 7.52 -19.26 -13.05
CA PRO A 142 8.10 -20.60 -13.05
C PRO A 142 7.05 -21.70 -12.83
N ALA A 143 7.27 -22.89 -13.39
CA ALA A 143 6.32 -24.00 -13.31
C ALA A 143 6.05 -24.50 -11.88
N ASP A 144 6.97 -24.29 -10.96
CA ASP A 144 6.88 -24.62 -9.54
C ASP A 144 6.27 -23.48 -8.69
N THR A 145 5.81 -22.39 -9.30
CA THR A 145 5.20 -21.26 -8.59
C THR A 145 3.89 -21.68 -7.92
N GLN A 146 3.76 -21.38 -6.63
CA GLN A 146 2.52 -21.52 -5.88
C GLN A 146 1.95 -20.15 -5.49
N TYR A 147 0.64 -19.98 -5.68
CA TYR A 147 -0.08 -18.75 -5.35
C TYR A 147 -0.95 -18.92 -4.12
N PHE A 148 -1.05 -17.86 -3.31
CA PHE A 148 -1.85 -17.81 -2.11
C PHE A 148 -2.78 -16.60 -2.14
N LEU A 149 -4.06 -16.81 -1.80
CA LEU A 149 -5.04 -15.75 -1.68
C LEU A 149 -5.25 -15.37 -0.22
N TYR A 150 -5.14 -14.07 0.06
CA TYR A 150 -5.43 -13.49 1.36
C TYR A 150 -6.61 -12.52 1.21
N TRP A 151 -7.44 -12.42 2.24
CA TRP A 151 -8.52 -11.45 2.27
C TRP A 151 -8.56 -10.76 3.63
N GLN A 152 -8.95 -9.50 3.61
CA GLN A 152 -9.15 -8.68 4.81
C GLN A 152 -10.39 -7.83 4.57
N ASN A 153 -11.31 -7.80 5.53
CA ASN A 153 -12.45 -6.89 5.47
C ASN A 153 -11.96 -5.44 5.51
N SER A 154 -12.43 -4.62 4.58
CA SER A 154 -12.45 -3.17 4.78
C SER A 154 -13.36 -2.86 5.98
N ARG A 155 -12.90 -1.99 6.87
CA ARG A 155 -13.65 -1.60 8.08
C ARG A 155 -14.62 -0.48 7.76
#